data_AF-A0A9X4PIS2-F1
#
_entry.id   AF-A0A9X4PIS2-F1
#
_cell.length_a   1.000
_cell.length_b   1.000
_cell.length_c   1.000
_cell.angle_alpha   90.00
_cell.angle_beta   90.00
_cell.angle_gamma   90.00
#
_symmetry.space_group_name_H-M   'P 1'
#
loop_
_entity.id
_entity.type
_entity.pdbx_description
1 polymer ?
#
loop_
_entity_poly.entity_id
_entity_poly.type
_entity_poly.pdbx_seq_one_letter_code
_entity_poly.pdbx_strand_id
1 'polypeptide(L)' 'MADPKVSVTFSSETSGCLVDLAKVTKKPVQELAEKLMQQVLDEIEDMGTARIIEEYEANGKEKIVVNEEVWREILSS' A
#
# COMPACT_ATOMS: atom_id res chain seq x y z
N MET A 1 21.71 7.17 7.19
CA MET A 1 20.77 6.58 6.23
C MET A 1 20.35 7.71 5.30
N ALA A 2 20.58 7.60 4.00
CA ALA A 2 20.11 8.61 3.05
C ALA A 2 18.60 8.43 2.89
N ASP A 3 17.82 9.51 2.98
CA ASP A 3 16.40 9.46 2.65
C ASP A 3 16.29 9.18 1.14
N PRO A 4 15.78 8.01 0.74
CA PRO A 4 15.63 7.70 -0.67
C PRO A 4 14.60 8.66 -1.26
N LYS A 5 15.07 9.58 -2.11
CA LYS A 5 14.19 10.51 -2.81
C LYS A 5 13.60 9.80 -4.03
N VAL A 6 12.39 9.28 -3.88
CA VAL A 6 11.65 8.61 -4.95
C VAL A 6 10.80 9.63 -5.68
N SER A 7 10.85 9.62 -7.01
CA SER A 7 9.94 10.41 -7.86
C SER A 7 8.94 9.47 -8.51
N VAL A 8 7.65 9.72 -8.30
CA VAL A 8 6.55 8.96 -8.89
C VAL A 8 5.72 9.90 -9.75
N THR A 9 5.38 9.47 -10.96
CA THR A 9 4.52 10.22 -11.88
C THR A 9 3.14 9.58 -11.90
N PHE A 10 2.12 10.38 -11.64
CA PHE A 10 0.72 9.94 -11.71
C PHE A 10 0.11 10.26 -13.07
N SER A 11 -0.97 9.56 -13.41
CA SER A 11 -1.79 9.91 -14.57
C SER A 11 -2.40 11.33 -14.40
N SER A 12 -2.86 11.93 -15.50
CA SER A 12 -3.52 13.24 -15.45
C SER A 12 -4.78 13.21 -14.57
N GLU A 13 -5.50 12.10 -14.54
CA GLU A 13 -6.71 11.94 -13.75
C GLU A 13 -6.38 11.86 -12.25
N THR A 14 -5.47 10.96 -11.87
CA THR A 14 -5.08 10.77 -10.47
C THR A 14 -4.40 12.02 -9.89
N SER A 15 -3.56 12.69 -10.68
CA SER A 15 -2.95 13.96 -10.27
C SER A 15 -3.99 15.07 -10.10
N GLY A 16 -5.00 15.15 -10.97
CA GLY A 16 -6.15 16.05 -10.80
C GLY A 16 -6.88 15.83 -9.48
N CYS A 17 -7.24 14.57 -9.18
CA CYS A 17 -7.89 14.20 -7.93
C CYS A 17 -7.05 14.55 -6.70
N LEU A 18 -5.73 14.28 -6.72
CA LEU A 18 -4.82 14.63 -5.63
C LEU A 18 -4.74 16.14 -5.40
N VAL A 19 -4.69 16.93 -6.48
CA VAL A 19 -4.67 18.39 -6.40
C VAL A 19 -5.97 18.94 -5.82
N ASP A 20 -7.12 18.40 -6.22
CA ASP A 20 -8.41 18.83 -5.68
C ASP A 20 -8.58 18.42 -4.21
N LEU A 21 -8.12 17.21 -3.85
CA LEU A 21 -8.07 16.77 -2.45
C LEU A 21 -7.18 17.69 -1.61
N ALA A 22 -6.03 18.13 -2.14
CA ALA A 22 -5.15 19.10 -1.49
C ALA A 22 -5.84 20.45 -1.25
N LYS A 23 -6.63 20.95 -2.21
CA LYS A 23 -7.41 22.18 -2.04
C LYS A 23 -8.45 22.05 -0.95
N VAL A 24 -9.21 20.95 -0.92
CA VAL A 24 -10.29 20.72 0.05
C VAL A 24 -9.72 20.57 1.46
N THR A 25 -8.65 19.79 1.61
CA THR A 25 -8.05 19.48 2.92
C THR A 25 -7.06 20.56 3.40
N LYS A 26 -6.67 21.48 2.51
CA LYS A 26 -5.61 22.48 2.75
C LYS A 26 -4.27 21.85 3.14
N LYS A 27 -3.97 20.70 2.57
CA LYS A 27 -2.73 19.95 2.82
C LYS A 27 -1.84 19.88 1.59
N PRO A 28 -0.52 19.71 1.75
CA PRO A 28 0.37 19.44 0.63
C PRO A 28 -0.01 18.16 -0.10
N VAL A 29 0.08 18.16 -1.43
CA VAL A 29 -0.15 16.96 -2.26
C VAL A 29 0.76 15.81 -1.84
N GLN A 30 2.00 16.11 -1.45
CA GLN A 30 2.95 15.11 -0.98
C GLN A 30 2.47 14.41 0.30
N GLU A 31 2.00 15.17 1.31
CA GLU A 31 1.49 14.57 2.57
C GLU A 31 0.27 13.68 2.31
N LEU A 32 -0.59 14.09 1.37
CA LEU A 32 -1.77 13.29 1.00
C LEU A 32 -1.39 12.02 0.26
N ALA A 33 -0.45 12.11 -0.69
CA ALA A 33 0.06 10.95 -1.40
C ALA A 33 0.74 9.96 -0.43
N GLU A 34 1.56 10.46 0.51
CA GLU A 34 2.18 9.63 1.55
C GLU A 34 1.13 8.91 2.41
N LYS A 35 0.10 9.62 2.86
CA LYS A 35 -0.99 9.01 3.65
C LYS A 35 -1.78 7.97 2.89
N LEU A 36 -2.13 8.24 1.63
CA LEU A 36 -2.85 7.29 0.80
C LEU A 36 -2.00 6.05 0.53
N MET A 37 -0.70 6.23 0.28
CA MET A 37 0.23 5.09 0.14
C MET A 37 0.34 4.30 1.44
N GLN A 38 0.44 4.95 2.60
CA GLN A 38 0.46 4.28 3.90
C GLN A 38 -0.83 3.48 4.15
N GLN A 39 -2.00 4.06 3.90
CA GLN A 39 -3.26 3.36 4.07
C GLN A 39 -3.36 2.12 3.19
N VAL A 40 -2.95 2.21 1.92
CA VAL A 40 -2.95 1.06 1.01
C VAL A 40 -1.92 0.01 1.46
N LEU A 41 -0.74 0.43 1.95
CA LEU A 41 0.25 -0.51 2.48
C LEU A 41 -0.26 -1.22 3.72
N ASP A 42 -0.91 -0.50 4.64
CA ASP A 42 -1.53 -1.07 5.84
C ASP A 42 -2.67 -2.04 5.46
N GLU A 43 -3.53 -1.68 4.51
CA GLU A 43 -4.59 -2.55 4.00
C GLU A 43 -4.04 -3.82 3.34
N ILE A 44 -2.96 -3.71 2.57
CA ILE A 44 -2.32 -4.87 1.94
C ILE A 44 -1.60 -5.72 3.00
N GLU A 45 -0.97 -5.11 4.00
CA GLU A 45 -0.36 -5.84 5.13
C GLU A 45 -1.44 -6.58 5.93
N ASP A 46 -2.59 -5.95 6.17
CA ASP A 46 -3.75 -6.58 6.81
C ASP A 46 -4.32 -7.71 5.95
N MET A 47 -4.42 -7.55 4.62
CA MET A 47 -4.82 -8.62 3.71
C MET A 47 -3.85 -9.79 3.71
N GLY A 48 -2.55 -9.50 3.68
CA GLY A 48 -1.49 -10.51 3.78
C GLY A 48 -1.58 -11.24 5.12
N THR A 49 -1.80 -10.51 6.21
CA THR A 49 -1.98 -11.07 7.55
C THR A 49 -3.24 -11.92 7.66
N ALA A 50 -4.36 -11.46 7.10
CA ALA A 50 -5.63 -12.20 7.08
C ALA A 50 -5.51 -13.50 6.29
N ARG A 51 -4.86 -13.48 5.12
CA ARG A 51 -4.61 -14.68 4.30
C ARG A 51 -3.68 -15.67 5.01
N ILE A 52 -2.67 -15.18 5.74
CA ILE A 52 -1.82 -16.03 6.58
C ILE A 52 -2.64 -16.70 7.69
N ILE A 53 -3.56 -15.96 8.34
CA ILE A 53 -4.44 -16.50 9.38
C ILE A 53 -5.36 -17.58 8.79
N GLU A 54 -6.01 -17.31 7.65
CA GLU A 54 -6.87 -18.30 6.99
C GLU A 54 -6.11 -19.57 6.58
N GLU A 55 -4.93 -19.44 5.98
CA GLU A 55 -4.11 -20.60 5.59
C GLU A 55 -3.53 -21.34 6.82
N TYR A 56 -3.20 -20.64 7.90
CA TYR A 56 -2.75 -21.23 9.17
C TYR A 56 -3.89 -21.97 9.89
N GLU A 57 -5.10 -21.42 9.91
CA GLU A 57 -6.29 -22.09 10.44
C GLU A 57 -6.71 -23.29 9.57
N ALA A 58 -6.61 -23.18 8.24
CA ALA A 58 -6.98 -24.24 7.31
C ALA A 58 -6.01 -25.42 7.30
N ASN A 59 -4.69 -25.18 7.36
CA ASN A 59 -3.68 -26.24 7.26
C ASN A 59 -2.97 -26.57 8.57
N GLY A 60 -3.20 -25.80 9.64
CA GLY A 60 -2.72 -26.06 11.00
C GLY A 60 -1.19 -26.08 11.18
N LYS A 61 -0.40 -25.99 10.10
CA LYS A 61 1.05 -26.17 10.11
C LYS A 61 1.69 -25.58 8.84
N GLU A 62 1.94 -24.28 8.81
CA GLU A 62 3.23 -23.72 8.39
C GLU A 62 3.24 -22.22 8.69
N LYS A 63 4.35 -21.73 9.26
CA LYS A 63 4.52 -20.29 9.48
C LYS A 63 4.79 -19.64 8.12
N ILE A 64 3.76 -19.09 7.49
CA ILE A 64 3.91 -18.38 6.23
C ILE A 64 4.74 -17.12 6.50
N VAL A 65 5.88 -17.02 5.83
CA VAL A 65 6.73 -15.83 5.84
C VAL A 65 6.34 -15.01 4.63
N VAL A 66 5.75 -13.83 4.84
CA VAL A 66 5.46 -12.90 3.74
C VAL A 66 6.79 -12.49 3.10
N ASN A 67 7.02 -12.97 1.89
CA ASN A 67 8.20 -12.69 1.10
C ASN A 67 7.81 -11.93 -0.18
N GLU A 68 8.79 -11.55 -1.00
CA GLU A 68 8.58 -10.78 -2.23
C GLU A 68 7.63 -11.46 -3.23
N GLU A 69 7.53 -12.79 -3.20
CA GLU A 69 6.66 -13.58 -4.07
C GLU A 69 5.19 -13.45 -3.68
N VAL A 70 4.90 -13.46 -2.37
CA VAL A 70 3.56 -13.17 -1.82
C VAL A 70 3.13 -11.74 -2.15
N TRP A 71 4.04 -10.76 -2.04
CA TRP A 71 3.76 -9.38 -2.44
C TRP A 71 3.47 -9.24 -3.93
N ARG A 72 4.19 -9.96 -4.80
CA ARG A 72 3.90 -9.97 -6.24
C ARG A 72 2.51 -10.51 -6.53
N GLU A 73 2.13 -11.61 -5.87
CA GLU A 73 0.80 -12.20 -6.05
C GLU A 73 -0.31 -11.21 -5.62
N ILE A 74 -0.19 -10.61 -4.43
CA ILE A 74 -1.18 -9.65 -3.92
C ILE A 74 -1.28 -8.41 -4.81
N LEU A 75 -0.15 -7.88 -5.31
CA LEU A 75 -0.13 -6.71 -6.18
C LEU A 75 -0.49 -7.02 -7.64
N SER A 76 -0.62 -8.30 -8.01
CA SER A 76 -0.97 -8.75 -9.36
C SER A 76 -2.43 -9.20 -9.50
N SER A 77 -3.15 -9.33 -8.39
CA SER A 77 -4.56 -9.73 -8.34
C SER A 77 -5.52 -8.54 -8.32
#